data_AF-A0A7I8F055-F1
#
_entry.id   AF-A0A7I8F055-F1
#
_cell.length_a   1.000
_cell.length_b   1.000
_cell.length_c   1.000
_cell.angle_alpha   90.00
_cell.angle_beta   90.00
_cell.angle_gamma   90.00
#
_symmetry.space_group_name_H-M   'P 1'
#
loop_
_entity.id
_entity.type
_entity.pdbx_description
1 polymer ?
#
loop_
_entity_poly.entity_id
_entity_poly.type
_entity_poly.pdbx_seq_one_letter_code
_entity_poly.pdbx_strand_id
1 'polypeptide(L)'
;MRAMASKWLQERWEVLLPTLASLCRAQEEEIKSICEAELEVWRRRPSLKRAISLQKPLTETRNRIRETFPLTEENWWCNPKSGQKEHLALKYLNFSTEEWIQIAVPSEGELQERREHPLSLVRPWELLGKVEQLLQSNAWPEIVVGIGLATGRGIVEILHTGHFTRKSAYSILFAGPMTVYEVMCDPFEVPTLVRVEMVLAAIDRVRQFFGNHFQGMRRRDISQQCRTQIQEAAYKQLLTLVPLRPLARNVYTPLAHGVYPQLAAWFYCPASVDKLVYLATIQNHRKLLEATSSEARVTLALASLYCEYVVLDMQGAVDDRRGIRLNEPEVEVLEVFQQEDAPAPQEAAEEEQPARFTGDPSRDEQRTSEVPRDAQRDHNQQAKRKSRQTKGGKSL
;
A
#
# COMPACT_ATOMS: atom_id res chain seq x y z
N MET A 1 -17.38 8.41 -25.64
CA MET A 1 -18.60 8.85 -24.93
C MET A 1 -18.30 9.01 -23.44
N ARG A 2 -18.33 10.23 -22.88
CA ARG A 2 -18.28 10.41 -21.42
C ARG A 2 -19.59 9.87 -20.85
N ALA A 3 -19.52 8.96 -19.88
CA ALA A 3 -20.71 8.50 -19.17
C ALA A 3 -21.38 9.72 -18.51
N MET A 4 -22.65 9.98 -18.81
CA MET A 4 -23.39 11.03 -18.11
C MET A 4 -23.52 10.64 -16.64
N ALA A 5 -23.29 11.63 -15.76
CA ALA A 5 -23.60 11.49 -14.35
C ALA A 5 -25.08 11.15 -14.16
N SER A 6 -25.38 10.35 -13.14
CA SER A 6 -26.77 10.02 -12.81
C SER A 6 -27.59 11.28 -12.54
N LYS A 7 -28.85 11.31 -12.96
CA LYS A 7 -29.76 12.47 -12.82
C LYS A 7 -29.73 13.10 -11.41
N TRP A 8 -29.77 12.28 -10.37
CA TRP A 8 -29.73 12.79 -9.00
C TRP A 8 -28.45 13.53 -8.63
N LEU A 9 -27.31 13.12 -9.19
CA LEU A 9 -26.03 13.75 -8.90
C LEU A 9 -25.96 15.13 -9.56
N GLN A 10 -26.59 15.26 -10.74
CA GLN A 10 -26.76 16.55 -11.41
C GLN A 10 -27.62 17.49 -10.57
N GLU A 11 -28.75 17.02 -10.03
CA GLU A 11 -29.62 17.79 -9.11
C GLU A 11 -28.84 18.27 -7.86
N ARG A 12 -27.91 17.44 -7.34
CA ARG A 12 -27.02 17.87 -6.24
C ARG A 12 -26.02 18.92 -6.67
N TRP A 13 -25.46 18.81 -7.87
CA TRP A 13 -24.51 19.80 -8.41
C TRP A 13 -25.14 21.18 -8.61
N GLU A 14 -26.43 21.24 -8.96
CA GLU A 14 -27.18 22.50 -9.09
C GLU A 14 -27.25 23.29 -7.78
N VAL A 15 -27.15 22.61 -6.63
CA VAL A 15 -27.10 23.25 -5.31
C VAL A 15 -25.66 23.45 -4.85
N LEU A 16 -24.83 22.41 -4.96
CA LEU A 16 -23.46 22.42 -4.45
C LEU A 16 -22.57 23.44 -5.17
N LEU A 17 -22.57 23.46 -6.50
CA LEU A 17 -21.62 24.26 -7.27
C LEU A 17 -21.86 25.77 -7.10
N PRO A 18 -23.09 26.31 -7.21
CA PRO A 18 -23.30 27.74 -6.97
C PRO A 18 -22.92 28.16 -5.55
N THR A 19 -23.20 27.31 -4.55
CA THR A 19 -22.83 27.58 -3.16
C THR A 19 -21.31 27.64 -2.99
N LEU A 20 -20.57 26.69 -3.58
CA LEU A 20 -19.11 26.72 -3.55
C LEU A 20 -18.52 27.90 -4.34
N ALA A 21 -19.20 28.36 -5.40
CA ALA A 21 -18.74 29.48 -6.22
C ALA A 21 -18.68 30.81 -5.46
N SER A 22 -19.55 31.00 -4.46
CA SER A 22 -19.62 32.23 -3.66
C SER A 22 -18.65 32.27 -2.48
N LEU A 23 -17.89 31.20 -2.23
CA LEU A 23 -17.02 31.08 -1.06
C LEU A 23 -15.55 31.30 -1.43
N CYS A 24 -14.81 31.92 -0.51
CA CYS A 24 -13.37 32.17 -0.64
C CYS A 24 -12.58 31.47 0.47
N ARG A 25 -11.26 31.63 0.44
CA ARG A 25 -10.30 31.03 1.38
C ARG A 25 -10.55 31.45 2.82
N ALA A 26 -11.04 32.67 3.05
CA ALA A 26 -11.44 33.13 4.39
C ALA A 26 -12.60 32.31 4.98
N GLN A 27 -13.36 31.60 4.13
CA GLN A 27 -14.52 30.78 4.49
C GLN A 27 -14.23 29.28 4.38
N GLU A 28 -12.97 28.86 4.56
CA GLU A 28 -12.56 27.47 4.41
C GLU A 28 -13.35 26.49 5.31
N GLU A 29 -13.68 26.88 6.54
CA GLU A 29 -14.51 26.05 7.44
C GLU A 29 -15.96 25.90 6.94
N GLU A 30 -16.51 26.92 6.27
CA GLU A 30 -17.84 26.84 5.64
C GLU A 30 -17.79 25.90 4.43
N ILE A 31 -16.76 26.01 3.58
CA ILE A 31 -16.51 25.09 2.46
C ILE A 31 -16.42 23.65 2.97
N LYS A 32 -15.67 23.42 4.05
CA LYS A 32 -15.54 22.12 4.70
C LYS A 32 -16.89 21.58 5.15
N SER A 33 -17.67 22.39 5.89
CA SER A 33 -18.99 21.99 6.40
C SER A 33 -19.95 21.60 5.27
N ILE A 34 -19.98 22.38 4.18
CA ILE A 34 -20.81 22.08 3.00
C ILE A 34 -20.38 20.76 2.36
N CYS A 35 -19.08 20.55 2.18
CA CYS A 35 -18.55 19.34 1.58
C CYS A 35 -18.84 18.09 2.44
N GLU A 36 -18.67 18.19 3.75
CA GLU A 36 -18.97 17.11 4.69
C GLU A 36 -20.48 16.79 4.73
N ALA A 37 -21.33 17.82 4.77
CA ALA A 37 -22.78 17.66 4.71
C ALA A 37 -23.23 17.02 3.39
N GLU A 38 -22.61 17.39 2.27
CA GLU A 38 -22.90 16.80 0.96
C GLU A 38 -22.55 15.31 0.91
N LEU A 39 -21.37 14.94 1.41
CA LEU A 39 -20.96 13.53 1.52
C LEU A 39 -21.93 12.75 2.40
N GLU A 40 -22.39 13.33 3.50
CA GLU A 40 -23.35 12.70 4.40
C GLU A 40 -24.71 12.46 3.73
N VAL A 41 -25.18 13.40 2.89
CA VAL A 41 -26.37 13.21 2.06
C VAL A 41 -26.19 12.02 1.10
N TRP A 42 -25.00 11.86 0.52
CA TRP A 42 -24.73 10.73 -0.37
C TRP A 42 -24.70 9.41 0.41
N ARG A 43 -24.09 9.39 1.60
CA ARG A 43 -24.03 8.19 2.47
C ARG A 43 -25.42 7.70 2.89
N ARG A 44 -26.35 8.63 3.16
CA ARG A 44 -27.73 8.30 3.55
C ARG A 44 -28.57 7.74 2.40
N ARG A 45 -28.07 7.77 1.16
CA ARG A 45 -28.85 7.41 -0.01
C ARG A 45 -29.09 5.89 -0.07
N PRO A 46 -30.33 5.40 -0.17
CA PRO A 46 -30.62 3.96 -0.18
C PRO A 46 -29.96 3.19 -1.33
N SER A 47 -29.63 3.88 -2.43
CA SER A 47 -28.94 3.30 -3.59
C SER A 47 -27.43 3.15 -3.40
N LEU A 48 -26.85 3.74 -2.35
CA LEU A 48 -25.40 3.78 -2.08
C LEU A 48 -25.07 3.02 -0.79
N LYS A 49 -25.56 1.77 -0.69
CA LYS A 49 -25.45 0.94 0.53
C LYS A 49 -24.02 0.50 0.90
N ARG A 50 -23.06 0.61 -0.02
CA ARG A 50 -21.66 0.20 0.19
C ARG A 50 -20.75 1.38 -0.05
N ALA A 51 -19.66 1.49 0.71
CA ALA A 51 -18.67 2.55 0.56
C ALA A 51 -18.16 2.66 -0.90
N ILE A 52 -17.93 1.51 -1.58
CA ILE A 52 -17.49 1.49 -2.99
C ILE A 52 -18.47 2.18 -3.95
N SER A 53 -19.77 2.19 -3.62
CA SER A 53 -20.79 2.84 -4.45
C SER A 53 -20.62 4.37 -4.48
N LEU A 54 -19.96 4.96 -3.49
CA LEU A 54 -19.67 6.40 -3.43
C LEU A 54 -18.53 6.82 -4.37
N GLN A 55 -17.70 5.87 -4.82
CA GLN A 55 -16.49 6.19 -5.58
C GLN A 55 -16.80 6.91 -6.89
N LYS A 56 -17.84 6.45 -7.60
CA LYS A 56 -18.26 7.07 -8.86
C LYS A 56 -18.83 8.48 -8.66
N PRO A 57 -19.84 8.71 -7.79
CA PRO A 57 -20.33 10.05 -7.49
C PRO A 57 -19.25 11.04 -7.03
N LEU A 58 -18.34 10.59 -6.15
CA LEU A 58 -17.24 11.42 -5.67
C LEU A 58 -16.28 11.79 -6.81
N THR A 59 -15.89 10.82 -7.63
CA THR A 59 -15.00 11.05 -8.79
C THR A 59 -15.64 12.02 -9.78
N GLU A 60 -16.91 11.82 -10.11
CA GLU A 60 -17.65 12.68 -11.04
C GLU A 60 -17.77 14.11 -10.48
N THR A 61 -18.10 14.27 -9.20
CA THR A 61 -18.22 15.60 -8.55
C THR A 61 -16.89 16.32 -8.50
N ARG A 62 -15.81 15.63 -8.10
CA ARG A 62 -14.46 16.22 -8.08
C ARG A 62 -14.04 16.68 -9.47
N ASN A 63 -14.29 15.88 -10.51
CA ASN A 63 -14.00 16.27 -11.88
C ASN A 63 -14.85 17.48 -12.31
N ARG A 64 -16.14 17.51 -11.93
CA ARG A 64 -17.03 18.62 -12.23
C ARG A 64 -16.54 19.93 -11.59
N ILE A 65 -16.08 19.89 -10.34
CA ILE A 65 -15.48 21.04 -9.64
C ILE A 65 -14.25 21.55 -10.40
N ARG A 66 -13.34 20.66 -10.83
CA ARG A 66 -12.16 21.04 -11.62
C ARG A 66 -12.51 21.68 -12.96
N GLU A 67 -13.59 21.23 -13.59
CA GLU A 67 -14.07 21.78 -14.86
C GLU A 67 -14.83 23.11 -14.70
N THR A 68 -15.44 23.33 -13.54
CA THR A 68 -16.35 24.48 -13.30
C THR A 68 -15.60 25.68 -12.74
N PHE A 69 -14.64 25.47 -11.83
CA PHE A 69 -13.98 26.56 -11.12
C PHE A 69 -12.56 26.80 -11.63
N PRO A 70 -12.26 27.96 -12.23
CA PRO A 70 -10.89 28.37 -12.43
C PRO A 70 -10.20 28.60 -11.08
N LEU A 71 -8.91 28.30 -11.02
CA LEU A 71 -8.09 28.57 -9.83
C LEU A 71 -7.77 30.06 -9.76
N THR A 72 -8.02 30.65 -8.60
CA THR A 72 -7.74 32.04 -8.23
C THR A 72 -7.02 32.03 -6.89
N GLU A 73 -6.34 33.10 -6.49
CA GLU A 73 -5.65 33.18 -5.20
C GLU A 73 -6.57 32.97 -3.98
N GLU A 74 -7.87 33.18 -4.16
CA GLU A 74 -8.89 33.08 -3.12
C GLU A 74 -9.57 31.72 -3.01
N ASN A 75 -9.31 30.75 -3.89
CA ASN A 75 -10.06 29.48 -3.87
C ASN A 75 -9.19 28.23 -4.03
N TRP A 76 -7.87 28.35 -3.90
CA TRP A 76 -6.94 27.25 -4.09
C TRP A 76 -6.24 26.80 -2.80
N TRP A 77 -5.80 25.54 -2.79
CA TRP A 77 -4.87 24.99 -1.82
C TRP A 77 -3.82 24.13 -2.53
N CYS A 78 -2.64 24.00 -1.91
CA CYS A 78 -1.62 23.07 -2.40
C CYS A 78 -1.94 21.68 -1.85
N ASN A 79 -2.29 20.74 -2.72
CA ASN A 79 -2.53 19.38 -2.28
C ASN A 79 -1.19 18.70 -1.97
N PRO A 80 -0.92 18.27 -0.72
CA PRO A 80 0.38 17.75 -0.31
C PRO A 80 0.73 16.43 -1.00
N LYS A 81 -0.28 15.71 -1.56
CA LYS A 81 -0.07 14.46 -2.30
C LYS A 81 0.26 14.67 -3.77
N SER A 82 -0.07 15.85 -4.32
CA SER A 82 0.14 16.20 -5.73
C SER A 82 1.17 17.31 -5.95
N GLY A 83 1.42 18.14 -4.94
CA GLY A 83 2.13 19.41 -5.11
C GLY A 83 1.40 20.41 -6.02
N GLN A 84 0.19 20.08 -6.51
CA GLN A 84 -0.56 20.90 -7.45
C GLN A 84 -1.58 21.78 -6.72
N LYS A 85 -1.81 22.98 -7.28
CA LYS A 85 -2.91 23.86 -6.86
C LYS A 85 -4.24 23.19 -7.26
N GLU A 86 -5.12 22.98 -6.30
CA GLU A 86 -6.48 22.47 -6.51
C GLU A 86 -7.50 23.41 -5.85
N HIS A 87 -8.77 23.36 -6.28
CA HIS A 87 -9.83 24.11 -5.61
C HIS A 87 -10.01 23.62 -4.15
N LEU A 88 -10.23 24.54 -3.21
CA LEU A 88 -10.35 24.26 -1.76
C LEU A 88 -11.34 23.14 -1.43
N ALA A 89 -12.51 23.14 -2.07
CA ALA A 89 -13.52 22.08 -1.90
C ALA A 89 -12.98 20.66 -2.15
N LEU A 90 -11.97 20.49 -3.02
CA LEU A 90 -11.37 19.18 -3.31
C LEU A 90 -10.54 18.63 -2.14
N LYS A 91 -10.15 19.48 -1.18
CA LYS A 91 -9.54 19.05 0.08
C LYS A 91 -10.51 18.20 0.90
N TYR A 92 -11.78 18.60 0.93
CA TYR A 92 -12.80 18.03 1.81
C TYR A 92 -13.73 17.03 1.10
N LEU A 93 -13.91 17.14 -0.22
CA LEU A 93 -14.59 16.13 -1.03
C LEU A 93 -13.65 14.96 -1.34
N ASN A 94 -13.28 14.21 -0.32
CA ASN A 94 -12.44 13.02 -0.43
C ASN A 94 -12.95 11.94 0.54
N PHE A 95 -12.57 10.69 0.32
CA PHE A 95 -12.80 9.64 1.31
C PHE A 95 -11.86 9.82 2.50
N SER A 96 -12.35 9.49 3.69
CA SER A 96 -11.48 9.29 4.84
C SER A 96 -10.50 8.12 4.60
N THR A 97 -9.46 8.01 5.42
CA THR A 97 -8.52 6.88 5.33
C THR A 97 -9.25 5.56 5.56
N GLU A 98 -10.16 5.52 6.53
CA GLU A 98 -10.98 4.37 6.92
C GLU A 98 -11.95 3.98 5.80
N GLU A 99 -12.60 4.96 5.16
CA GLU A 99 -13.46 4.71 4.00
C GLU A 99 -12.65 4.17 2.82
N TRP A 100 -11.46 4.72 2.56
CA TRP A 100 -10.56 4.18 1.54
C TRP A 100 -10.17 2.73 1.82
N ILE A 101 -9.91 2.39 3.09
CA ILE A 101 -9.64 1.02 3.51
C ILE A 101 -10.88 0.17 3.21
N GLN A 102 -12.07 0.55 3.67
CA GLN A 102 -13.31 -0.20 3.41
C GLN A 102 -13.62 -0.39 1.91
N ILE A 103 -13.24 0.57 1.05
CA ILE A 103 -13.44 0.49 -0.41
C ILE A 103 -12.41 -0.44 -1.06
N ALA A 104 -11.16 -0.36 -0.63
CA ALA A 104 -10.05 -1.11 -1.22
C ALA A 104 -9.95 -2.54 -0.70
N VAL A 105 -10.50 -2.79 0.50
CA VAL A 105 -10.49 -4.09 1.14
C VAL A 105 -11.44 -5.04 0.41
N PRO A 106 -10.96 -6.23 -0.01
CA PRO A 106 -11.80 -7.30 -0.52
C PRO A 106 -12.95 -7.61 0.43
N SER A 107 -14.00 -8.26 -0.08
CA SER A 107 -15.07 -8.75 0.80
C SER A 107 -14.51 -9.68 1.89
N GLU A 108 -15.18 -9.74 3.04
CA GLU A 108 -14.74 -10.59 4.16
C GLU A 108 -14.56 -12.06 3.74
N GLY A 109 -15.42 -12.56 2.84
CA GLY A 109 -15.27 -13.89 2.25
C GLY A 109 -14.01 -14.04 1.40
N GLU A 110 -13.66 -13.05 0.56
CA GLU A 110 -12.41 -13.07 -0.22
C GLU A 110 -11.17 -12.97 0.68
N LEU A 111 -11.23 -12.18 1.76
CA LEU A 111 -10.15 -12.10 2.74
C LEU A 111 -9.94 -13.45 3.44
N GLN A 112 -11.03 -14.09 3.86
CA GLN A 112 -10.98 -15.40 4.52
C GLN A 112 -10.43 -16.45 3.56
N GLU A 113 -10.90 -16.48 2.30
CA GLU A 113 -10.40 -17.42 1.29
C GLU A 113 -8.88 -17.25 1.05
N ARG A 114 -8.40 -16.01 0.94
CA ARG A 114 -6.97 -15.73 0.79
C ARG A 114 -6.16 -16.19 2.00
N ARG A 115 -6.72 -16.03 3.19
CA ARG A 115 -6.08 -16.40 4.45
C ARG A 115 -5.99 -17.92 4.64
N GLU A 116 -7.07 -18.64 4.33
CA GLU A 116 -7.17 -20.08 4.56
C GLU A 116 -6.57 -20.91 3.41
N HIS A 117 -6.54 -20.36 2.20
CA HIS A 117 -6.14 -21.09 1.01
C HIS A 117 -5.12 -20.31 0.17
N PRO A 118 -3.93 -19.97 0.69
CA PRO A 118 -2.92 -19.29 -0.10
C PRO A 118 -2.49 -20.15 -1.30
N LEU A 119 -2.08 -19.49 -2.38
CA LEU A 119 -1.64 -20.14 -3.61
C LEU A 119 -0.18 -20.58 -3.51
N SER A 120 0.11 -21.80 -3.95
CA SER A 120 1.43 -22.41 -3.79
C SER A 120 2.40 -22.08 -4.93
N LEU A 121 3.57 -21.53 -4.59
CA LEU A 121 4.71 -21.37 -5.48
C LEU A 121 5.63 -22.59 -5.31
N VAL A 122 5.38 -23.64 -6.10
CA VAL A 122 6.04 -24.95 -5.95
C VAL A 122 7.45 -24.99 -6.57
N ARG A 123 7.73 -24.10 -7.54
CA ARG A 123 8.96 -24.14 -8.34
C ARG A 123 9.65 -22.78 -8.38
N PRO A 124 10.06 -22.21 -7.23
CA PRO A 124 10.59 -20.85 -7.15
C PRO A 124 11.87 -20.66 -7.97
N TRP A 125 12.73 -21.67 -8.05
CA TRP A 125 13.96 -21.62 -8.86
C TRP A 125 13.70 -21.70 -10.38
N GLU A 126 12.74 -22.52 -10.83
CA GLU A 126 12.33 -22.53 -12.25
C GLU A 126 11.69 -21.20 -12.64
N LEU A 127 10.93 -20.60 -11.73
CA LEU A 127 10.37 -19.28 -11.91
C LEU A 127 11.47 -18.21 -12.03
N LEU A 128 12.56 -18.31 -11.24
CA LEU A 128 13.72 -17.44 -11.38
C LEU A 128 14.39 -17.59 -12.76
N GLY A 129 14.62 -18.82 -13.22
CA GLY A 129 15.14 -19.08 -14.57
C GLY A 129 14.21 -18.54 -15.67
N LYS A 130 12.89 -18.61 -15.46
CA LYS A 130 11.91 -17.99 -16.37
C LYS A 130 12.00 -16.46 -16.35
N VAL A 131 12.25 -15.83 -15.20
CA VAL A 131 12.48 -14.37 -15.13
C VAL A 131 13.69 -13.97 -15.97
N GLU A 132 14.81 -14.68 -15.86
CA GLU A 132 16.01 -14.44 -16.69
C GLU A 132 15.71 -14.57 -18.18
N GLN A 133 15.00 -15.63 -18.57
CA GLN A 133 14.56 -15.85 -19.96
C GLN A 133 13.71 -14.68 -20.48
N LEU A 134 12.73 -14.23 -19.70
CA LEU A 134 11.81 -13.15 -20.09
C LEU A 134 12.53 -11.82 -20.24
N LEU A 135 13.46 -11.50 -19.34
CA LEU A 135 14.27 -10.29 -19.42
C LEU A 135 15.08 -10.25 -20.71
N GLN A 136 15.54 -11.40 -21.21
CA GLN A 136 16.30 -11.55 -22.45
C GLN A 136 15.43 -11.74 -23.71
N SER A 137 14.10 -11.74 -23.59
CA SER A 137 13.21 -11.92 -24.74
C SER A 137 13.35 -10.77 -25.74
N ASN A 138 13.06 -11.08 -27.01
CA ASN A 138 12.91 -10.07 -28.07
C ASN A 138 11.48 -9.49 -28.14
N ALA A 139 10.52 -10.13 -27.46
CA ALA A 139 9.15 -9.65 -27.42
C ALA A 139 8.98 -8.65 -26.27
N TRP A 140 8.76 -7.38 -26.59
CA TRP A 140 8.64 -6.32 -25.58
C TRP A 140 7.63 -6.63 -24.44
N PRO A 141 6.46 -7.29 -24.66
CA PRO A 141 5.54 -7.59 -23.57
C PRO A 141 6.13 -8.58 -22.58
N GLU A 142 6.90 -9.56 -23.06
CA GLU A 142 7.60 -10.55 -22.23
C GLU A 142 8.69 -9.89 -21.39
N ILE A 143 9.42 -8.94 -21.97
CA ILE A 143 10.42 -8.14 -21.24
C ILE A 143 9.75 -7.41 -20.07
N VAL A 144 8.60 -6.74 -20.29
CA VAL A 144 7.85 -6.05 -19.22
C VAL A 144 7.43 -7.02 -18.12
N VAL A 145 6.95 -8.21 -18.47
CA VAL A 145 6.59 -9.25 -17.48
C VAL A 145 7.82 -9.67 -16.68
N GLY A 146 8.96 -9.89 -17.34
CA GLY A 146 10.23 -10.21 -16.68
C GLY A 146 10.67 -9.12 -15.69
N ILE A 147 10.63 -7.85 -16.09
CA ILE A 147 10.97 -6.72 -15.22
C ILE A 147 10.00 -6.62 -14.03
N GLY A 148 8.70 -6.79 -14.28
CA GLY A 148 7.67 -6.78 -13.24
C GLY A 148 7.86 -7.87 -12.19
N LEU A 149 8.19 -9.09 -12.63
CA LEU A 149 8.54 -10.19 -11.72
C LEU A 149 9.87 -9.97 -11.00
N ALA A 150 10.86 -9.34 -11.64
CA ALA A 150 12.16 -9.12 -11.04
C ALA A 150 12.18 -7.98 -10.00
N THR A 151 11.25 -7.02 -10.08
CA THR A 151 11.31 -5.74 -9.33
C THR A 151 10.01 -5.36 -8.60
N GLY A 152 8.91 -6.07 -8.90
CA GLY A 152 7.58 -5.74 -8.38
C GLY A 152 6.98 -4.44 -8.90
N ARG A 153 7.56 -3.82 -9.93
CA ARG A 153 7.10 -2.53 -10.47
C ARG A 153 5.92 -2.70 -11.43
N GLY A 154 5.08 -1.67 -11.51
CA GLY A 154 3.92 -1.61 -12.38
C GLY A 154 4.28 -1.37 -13.86
N ILE A 155 3.38 -1.76 -14.77
CA ILE A 155 3.54 -1.61 -16.23
C ILE A 155 4.00 -0.20 -16.62
N VAL A 156 3.33 0.83 -16.11
CA VAL A 156 3.60 2.23 -16.48
C VAL A 156 4.93 2.72 -15.90
N GLU A 157 5.30 2.23 -14.71
CA GLU A 157 6.58 2.57 -14.08
C GLU A 157 7.73 2.02 -14.92
N ILE A 158 7.61 0.78 -15.36
CA ILE A 158 8.59 0.13 -16.23
C ILE A 158 8.70 0.87 -17.56
N LEU A 159 7.57 1.06 -18.25
CA LEU A 159 7.55 1.61 -19.61
C LEU A 159 7.90 3.09 -19.70
N HIS A 160 7.60 3.89 -18.68
CA HIS A 160 7.69 5.35 -18.82
C HIS A 160 8.15 6.07 -17.55
N THR A 161 7.45 5.91 -16.43
CA THR A 161 7.55 6.90 -15.33
C THR A 161 8.59 6.56 -14.27
N GLY A 162 9.09 5.33 -14.23
CA GLY A 162 10.04 4.87 -13.22
C GLY A 162 11.48 5.28 -13.54
N HIS A 163 12.24 5.61 -12.51
CA HIS A 163 13.66 5.82 -12.58
C HIS A 163 14.32 4.67 -11.84
N PHE A 164 15.24 3.99 -12.52
CA PHE A 164 15.88 2.77 -12.05
C PHE A 164 17.38 3.02 -12.06
N THR A 165 18.01 3.03 -10.90
CA THR A 165 19.45 3.24 -10.78
C THR A 165 20.05 2.08 -10.00
N ARG A 166 21.22 1.60 -10.41
CA ARG A 166 21.94 0.54 -9.69
C ARG A 166 22.25 1.00 -8.26
N LYS A 167 22.03 0.12 -7.27
CA LYS A 167 22.48 0.30 -5.88
C LYS A 167 23.53 -0.75 -5.49
N SER A 168 23.20 -2.03 -5.64
CA SER A 168 24.12 -3.17 -5.44
C SER A 168 24.11 -4.11 -6.66
N ALA A 169 24.62 -5.34 -6.53
CA ALA A 169 24.48 -6.37 -7.57
C ALA A 169 23.05 -6.93 -7.68
N TYR A 170 22.26 -6.85 -6.60
CA TYR A 170 20.90 -7.40 -6.50
C TYR A 170 19.89 -6.39 -5.93
N SER A 171 20.18 -5.09 -6.00
CA SER A 171 19.23 -4.04 -5.64
C SER A 171 19.38 -2.78 -6.50
N ILE A 172 18.25 -2.11 -6.69
CA ILE A 172 18.15 -0.82 -7.39
C ILE A 172 17.59 0.24 -6.45
N LEU A 173 17.95 1.51 -6.71
CA LEU A 173 17.15 2.64 -6.26
C LEU A 173 16.05 2.88 -7.28
N PHE A 174 14.80 2.82 -6.83
CA PHE A 174 13.63 3.12 -7.64
C PHE A 174 12.98 4.42 -7.18
N ALA A 175 12.66 5.28 -8.14
CA ALA A 175 11.81 6.44 -7.92
C ALA A 175 10.73 6.53 -9.00
N GLY A 176 9.50 6.87 -8.63
CA GLY A 176 8.41 6.99 -9.58
C GLY A 176 7.22 7.75 -9.01
N PRO A 177 6.25 8.13 -9.84
CA PRO A 177 5.08 8.85 -9.39
C PRO A 177 4.19 7.96 -8.51
N MET A 178 4.05 8.31 -7.23
CA MET A 178 3.25 7.54 -6.26
C MET A 178 1.74 7.67 -6.44
N THR A 179 1.31 8.74 -7.08
CA THR A 179 -0.12 9.09 -7.14
C THR A 179 -0.57 9.34 -8.58
N VAL A 180 -1.89 9.43 -8.74
CA VAL A 180 -2.52 9.92 -9.98
C VAL A 180 -2.07 11.34 -10.33
N TYR A 181 -1.42 12.02 -9.38
CA TYR A 181 -0.96 13.39 -9.49
C TYR A 181 0.54 13.52 -9.75
N GLU A 182 1.20 12.41 -10.06
CA GLU A 182 2.58 12.40 -10.58
C GLU A 182 3.66 12.96 -9.65
N VAL A 183 3.39 13.04 -8.34
CA VAL A 183 4.44 13.33 -7.34
C VAL A 183 5.39 12.17 -7.26
N MET A 184 6.65 12.46 -7.57
CA MET A 184 7.77 11.54 -7.41
C MET A 184 7.92 11.17 -5.94
N CYS A 185 8.00 9.87 -5.63
CA CYS A 185 8.54 9.48 -4.33
C CYS A 185 10.01 9.83 -4.23
N ASP A 186 10.45 9.99 -3.00
CA ASP A 186 11.86 9.82 -2.66
C ASP A 186 12.32 8.44 -3.18
N PRO A 187 13.51 8.35 -3.79
CA PRO A 187 14.06 7.08 -4.21
C PRO A 187 14.14 6.12 -3.03
N PHE A 188 13.71 4.87 -3.24
CA PHE A 188 13.81 3.81 -2.23
C PHE A 188 14.44 2.57 -2.84
N GLU A 189 15.10 1.79 -1.99
CA GLU A 189 15.80 0.59 -2.41
C GLU A 189 14.83 -0.58 -2.64
N VAL A 190 15.01 -1.28 -3.76
CA VAL A 190 14.20 -2.42 -4.18
C VAL A 190 15.13 -3.57 -4.58
N PRO A 191 15.01 -4.75 -3.95
CA PRO A 191 15.80 -5.92 -4.35
C PRO A 191 15.36 -6.43 -5.72
N THR A 192 16.28 -6.93 -6.51
CA THR A 192 16.02 -7.59 -7.78
C THR A 192 16.18 -9.10 -7.65
N LEU A 193 15.26 -9.88 -8.21
CA LEU A 193 15.35 -11.35 -8.11
C LEU A 193 16.58 -11.91 -8.85
N VAL A 194 17.01 -11.22 -9.90
CA VAL A 194 18.22 -11.52 -10.69
C VAL A 194 19.22 -10.37 -10.56
N ARG A 195 20.40 -10.49 -11.18
CA ARG A 195 21.39 -9.42 -11.20
C ARG A 195 20.86 -8.13 -11.82
N VAL A 196 21.22 -7.00 -11.22
CA VAL A 196 20.76 -5.67 -11.62
C VAL A 196 21.12 -5.35 -13.07
N GLU A 197 22.27 -5.80 -13.56
CA GLU A 197 22.69 -5.55 -14.95
C GLU A 197 21.67 -6.09 -15.95
N MET A 198 21.10 -7.27 -15.70
CA MET A 198 20.08 -7.87 -16.56
C MET A 198 18.79 -7.06 -16.54
N VAL A 199 18.39 -6.57 -15.36
CA VAL A 199 17.18 -5.77 -15.19
C VAL A 199 17.31 -4.42 -15.88
N LEU A 200 18.41 -3.70 -15.67
CA LEU A 200 18.63 -2.38 -16.28
C LEU A 200 18.75 -2.50 -17.81
N ALA A 201 19.49 -3.49 -18.32
CA ALA A 201 19.56 -3.74 -19.75
C ALA A 201 18.18 -4.05 -20.37
N ALA A 202 17.33 -4.80 -19.66
CA ALA A 202 15.96 -5.07 -20.12
C ALA A 202 15.09 -3.80 -20.12
N ILE A 203 15.21 -2.94 -19.11
CA ILE A 203 14.52 -1.64 -19.03
C ILE A 203 14.94 -0.74 -20.20
N ASP A 204 16.23 -0.63 -20.47
CA ASP A 204 16.74 0.18 -21.57
C ASP A 204 16.22 -0.34 -22.92
N ARG A 205 16.29 -1.65 -23.16
CA ARG A 205 15.75 -2.26 -24.40
C ARG A 205 14.27 -1.99 -24.60
N VAL A 206 13.45 -2.20 -23.57
CA VAL A 206 11.99 -2.01 -23.71
C VAL A 206 11.66 -0.52 -23.92
N ARG A 207 12.37 0.40 -23.27
CA ARG A 207 12.17 1.84 -23.49
C ARG A 207 12.63 2.30 -24.86
N GLN A 208 13.73 1.75 -25.38
CA GLN A 208 14.18 2.00 -26.74
C GLN A 208 13.14 1.54 -27.78
N PHE A 209 12.45 0.42 -27.54
CA PHE A 209 11.39 -0.07 -28.42
C PHE A 209 10.26 0.95 -28.62
N PHE A 210 9.90 1.70 -27.58
CA PHE A 210 8.86 2.73 -27.64
C PHE A 210 9.38 4.13 -27.97
N GLY A 211 10.67 4.41 -27.75
CA GLY A 211 11.27 5.73 -27.94
C GLY A 211 10.45 6.81 -27.22
N ASN A 212 9.95 7.78 -28.00
CA ASN A 212 9.15 8.90 -27.47
C ASN A 212 7.64 8.65 -27.48
N HIS A 213 7.16 7.45 -27.81
CA HIS A 213 5.73 7.14 -28.00
C HIS A 213 4.85 7.54 -26.82
N PHE A 214 5.35 7.44 -25.59
CA PHE A 214 4.58 7.76 -24.38
C PHE A 214 4.74 9.21 -23.90
N GLN A 215 5.52 10.05 -24.57
CA GLN A 215 5.71 11.44 -24.14
C GLN A 215 4.38 12.21 -24.13
N GLY A 216 4.08 12.87 -23.00
CA GLY A 216 2.85 13.62 -22.82
C GLY A 216 1.58 12.77 -22.64
N MET A 217 1.70 11.44 -22.64
CA MET A 217 0.57 10.56 -22.36
C MET A 217 0.33 10.39 -20.87
N ARG A 218 -0.95 10.31 -20.47
CA ARG A 218 -1.31 10.02 -19.07
C ARG A 218 -1.06 8.55 -18.78
N ARG A 219 -0.69 8.24 -17.53
CA ARG A 219 -0.47 6.86 -17.04
C ARG A 219 -1.61 5.89 -17.39
N ARG A 220 -2.86 6.35 -17.30
CA ARG A 220 -4.04 5.53 -17.63
C ARG A 220 -4.06 5.10 -19.09
N ASP A 221 -3.72 6.01 -19.99
CA ASP A 221 -3.77 5.79 -21.43
C ASP A 221 -2.65 4.82 -21.86
N ILE A 222 -1.44 5.00 -21.29
CA ILE A 222 -0.32 4.05 -21.45
C ILE A 222 -0.74 2.65 -20.99
N SER A 223 -1.30 2.55 -19.77
CA SER A 223 -1.77 1.26 -19.24
C SER A 223 -2.81 0.63 -20.15
N GLN A 224 -3.78 1.41 -20.65
CA GLN A 224 -4.84 0.88 -21.51
C GLN A 224 -4.31 0.37 -22.85
N GLN A 225 -3.32 1.04 -23.45
CA GLN A 225 -2.73 0.61 -24.72
C GLN A 225 -1.90 -0.67 -24.59
N CYS A 226 -1.16 -0.84 -23.50
CA CYS A 226 -0.18 -1.92 -23.36
C CYS A 226 -0.71 -3.15 -22.61
N ARG A 227 -1.73 -3.00 -21.76
CA ARG A 227 -2.14 -4.03 -20.79
C ARG A 227 -2.50 -5.36 -21.43
N THR A 228 -3.26 -5.38 -22.51
CA THR A 228 -3.75 -6.63 -23.11
C THR A 228 -2.58 -7.51 -23.56
N GLN A 229 -1.62 -6.94 -24.31
CA GLN A 229 -0.47 -7.69 -24.81
C GLN A 229 0.43 -8.21 -23.68
N ILE A 230 0.61 -7.41 -22.62
CA ILE A 230 1.38 -7.81 -21.44
C ILE A 230 0.66 -8.94 -20.67
N GLN A 231 -0.66 -8.86 -20.53
CA GLN A 231 -1.45 -9.90 -19.86
C GLN A 231 -1.45 -11.21 -20.64
N GLU A 232 -1.56 -11.16 -21.97
CA GLU A 232 -1.46 -12.33 -22.84
C GLU A 232 -0.07 -12.97 -22.74
N ALA A 233 0.99 -12.17 -22.76
CA ALA A 233 2.35 -12.66 -22.58
C ALA A 233 2.56 -13.29 -21.19
N ALA A 234 2.08 -12.64 -20.13
CA ALA A 234 2.14 -13.19 -18.77
C ALA A 234 1.41 -14.53 -18.67
N TYR A 235 0.19 -14.61 -19.21
CA TYR A 235 -0.60 -15.84 -19.20
C TYR A 235 0.12 -16.96 -19.97
N LYS A 236 0.58 -16.68 -21.20
CA LYS A 236 1.28 -17.65 -22.05
C LYS A 236 2.55 -18.19 -21.39
N GLN A 237 3.31 -17.33 -20.72
CA GLN A 237 4.65 -17.67 -20.22
C GLN A 237 4.65 -18.26 -18.81
N LEU A 238 3.64 -17.96 -17.99
CA LEU A 238 3.70 -18.21 -16.54
C LEU A 238 2.56 -19.06 -15.98
N LEU A 239 1.50 -19.36 -16.75
CA LEU A 239 0.34 -20.09 -16.22
C LEU A 239 0.70 -21.45 -15.60
N THR A 240 1.75 -22.11 -16.10
CA THR A 240 2.21 -23.40 -15.57
C THR A 240 3.08 -23.27 -14.32
N LEU A 241 3.64 -22.09 -14.06
CA LEU A 241 4.58 -21.83 -12.96
C LEU A 241 3.93 -21.07 -11.80
N VAL A 242 2.97 -20.20 -12.11
CA VAL A 242 2.29 -19.35 -11.13
C VAL A 242 0.80 -19.67 -11.15
N PRO A 243 0.25 -20.26 -10.08
CA PRO A 243 -1.19 -20.42 -9.97
C PRO A 243 -1.90 -19.07 -9.89
N LEU A 244 -3.12 -19.03 -10.43
CA LEU A 244 -3.99 -17.87 -10.41
C LEU A 244 -5.33 -18.27 -9.81
N ARG A 245 -5.96 -17.36 -9.06
CA ARG A 245 -7.35 -17.55 -8.61
C ARG A 245 -8.29 -17.68 -9.80
N PRO A 246 -9.35 -18.51 -9.69
CA PRO A 246 -10.45 -18.48 -10.63
C PRO A 246 -10.99 -17.04 -10.79
N LEU A 247 -11.32 -16.64 -12.01
CA LEU A 247 -11.87 -15.31 -12.34
C LEU A 247 -10.88 -14.13 -12.19
N ALA A 248 -9.59 -14.38 -11.98
CA ALA A 248 -8.58 -13.32 -12.00
C ALA A 248 -8.55 -12.61 -13.36
N ARG A 249 -9.09 -11.38 -13.41
CA ARG A 249 -9.17 -10.56 -14.64
C ARG A 249 -7.83 -9.92 -15.01
N ASN A 250 -6.86 -9.94 -14.11
CA ASN A 250 -5.57 -9.31 -14.30
C ASN A 250 -4.47 -10.21 -13.76
N VAL A 251 -3.68 -10.78 -14.67
CA VAL A 251 -2.56 -11.67 -14.34
C VAL A 251 -1.34 -10.88 -13.85
N TYR A 252 -1.12 -9.67 -14.35
CA TYR A 252 0.10 -8.91 -14.06
C TYR A 252 0.20 -8.46 -12.59
N THR A 253 -0.90 -7.97 -12.02
CA THR A 253 -0.90 -7.45 -10.63
C THR A 253 -0.52 -8.52 -9.60
N PRO A 254 -1.08 -9.75 -9.63
CA PRO A 254 -0.60 -10.86 -8.81
C PRO A 254 0.89 -11.16 -8.97
N LEU A 255 1.45 -11.06 -10.18
CA LEU A 255 2.89 -11.29 -10.39
C LEU A 255 3.75 -10.22 -9.70
N ALA A 256 3.45 -8.94 -9.94
CA ALA A 256 4.26 -7.83 -9.42
C ALA A 256 4.07 -7.57 -7.92
N HIS A 257 2.87 -7.82 -7.39
CA HIS A 257 2.52 -7.44 -6.00
C HIS A 257 2.18 -8.63 -5.09
N GLY A 258 2.03 -9.84 -5.65
CA GLY A 258 1.88 -11.08 -4.89
C GLY A 258 3.14 -11.93 -4.95
N VAL A 259 3.54 -12.37 -6.15
CA VAL A 259 4.64 -13.33 -6.36
C VAL A 259 6.02 -12.72 -6.08
N TYR A 260 6.36 -11.61 -6.75
CA TYR A 260 7.64 -10.92 -6.52
C TYR A 260 7.94 -10.67 -5.04
N PRO A 261 7.04 -10.04 -4.24
CA PRO A 261 7.36 -9.74 -2.85
C PRO A 261 7.61 -11.00 -2.02
N GLN A 262 6.88 -12.10 -2.25
CA GLN A 262 7.14 -13.36 -1.56
C GLN A 262 8.54 -13.92 -1.87
N LEU A 263 8.92 -13.93 -3.15
CA LEU A 263 10.23 -14.43 -3.56
C LEU A 263 11.35 -13.52 -3.04
N ALA A 264 11.16 -12.19 -3.09
CA ALA A 264 12.12 -11.23 -2.57
C ALA A 264 12.31 -11.40 -1.06
N ALA A 265 11.24 -11.66 -0.29
CA ALA A 265 11.38 -11.95 1.13
C ALA A 265 12.07 -13.30 1.39
N TRP A 266 11.69 -14.34 0.64
CA TRP A 266 12.32 -15.65 0.75
C TRP A 266 13.83 -15.57 0.48
N PHE A 267 14.24 -14.84 -0.57
CA PHE A 267 15.65 -14.67 -0.92
C PHE A 267 16.43 -13.72 -0.03
N TYR A 268 15.86 -12.58 0.38
CA TYR A 268 16.65 -11.46 0.89
C TYR A 268 16.16 -10.85 2.21
N CYS A 269 14.99 -11.25 2.75
CA CYS A 269 14.53 -10.72 4.03
C CYS A 269 15.41 -11.26 5.17
N PRO A 270 16.08 -10.40 5.96
CA PRO A 270 16.82 -10.85 7.13
C PRO A 270 15.90 -11.50 8.16
N ALA A 271 16.41 -12.45 8.93
CA ALA A 271 15.63 -13.12 9.97
C ALA A 271 15.18 -12.17 11.09
N SER A 272 15.93 -11.10 11.33
CA SER A 272 15.65 -10.05 12.33
C SER A 272 14.54 -9.09 11.93
N VAL A 273 14.15 -9.03 10.65
CA VAL A 273 13.14 -8.09 10.14
C VAL A 273 11.79 -8.78 10.06
N ASP A 274 10.71 -8.12 10.49
CA ASP A 274 9.35 -8.64 10.27
C ASP A 274 9.04 -8.76 8.78
N LYS A 275 8.50 -9.91 8.35
CA LYS A 275 8.24 -10.18 6.92
C LYS A 275 7.30 -9.14 6.33
N LEU A 276 6.22 -8.75 7.02
CA LEU A 276 5.27 -7.77 6.49
C LEU A 276 5.89 -6.37 6.37
N VAL A 277 6.72 -5.98 7.34
CA VAL A 277 7.52 -4.74 7.25
C VAL A 277 8.44 -4.78 6.03
N TYR A 278 9.14 -5.89 5.80
CA TYR A 278 9.99 -6.07 4.62
C TYR A 278 9.19 -5.92 3.32
N LEU A 279 8.08 -6.64 3.18
CA LEU A 279 7.22 -6.60 1.99
C LEU A 279 6.69 -5.19 1.71
N ALA A 280 6.22 -4.50 2.75
CA ALA A 280 5.69 -3.16 2.63
C ALA A 280 6.78 -2.15 2.26
N THR A 281 8.00 -2.33 2.76
CA THR A 281 9.14 -1.46 2.45
C THR A 281 9.55 -1.57 0.99
N ILE A 282 9.78 -2.78 0.48
CA ILE A 282 10.21 -2.98 -0.93
C ILE A 282 9.12 -2.63 -1.95
N GLN A 283 7.88 -2.50 -1.50
CA GLN A 283 6.74 -2.05 -2.30
C GLN A 283 6.36 -0.57 -2.06
N ASN A 284 7.05 0.12 -1.15
CA ASN A 284 6.75 1.48 -0.68
C ASN A 284 5.27 1.66 -0.27
N HIS A 285 4.74 0.67 0.47
CA HIS A 285 3.36 0.67 0.93
C HIS A 285 3.21 1.42 2.27
N ARG A 286 3.30 2.75 2.20
CA ARG A 286 3.28 3.66 3.37
C ARG A 286 2.12 3.43 4.33
N LYS A 287 0.90 3.22 3.81
CA LYS A 287 -0.29 2.99 4.66
C LYS A 287 -0.15 1.77 5.58
N LEU A 288 0.51 0.71 5.11
CA LEU A 288 0.75 -0.48 5.94
C LEU A 288 1.85 -0.22 6.97
N LEU A 289 2.90 0.51 6.59
CA LEU A 289 3.98 0.92 7.51
C LEU A 289 3.49 1.87 8.62
N GLU A 290 2.55 2.75 8.28
CA GLU A 290 1.94 3.73 9.20
C GLU A 290 0.77 3.14 10.01
N ALA A 291 0.34 1.91 9.72
CA ALA A 291 -0.80 1.28 10.39
C ALA A 291 -0.49 0.98 11.87
N THR A 292 -1.23 1.64 12.76
CA THR A 292 -1.03 1.55 14.21
C THR A 292 -1.61 0.28 14.84
N SER A 293 -2.65 -0.32 14.23
CA SER A 293 -3.28 -1.54 14.74
C SER A 293 -2.88 -2.78 13.93
N SER A 294 -2.77 -3.92 14.61
CA SER A 294 -2.46 -5.21 13.98
C SER A 294 -3.53 -5.64 12.97
N GLU A 295 -4.81 -5.43 13.30
CA GLU A 295 -5.94 -5.76 12.42
C GLU A 295 -5.90 -4.95 11.13
N ALA A 296 -5.64 -3.63 11.20
CA ALA A 296 -5.50 -2.80 10.01
C ALA A 296 -4.31 -3.24 9.16
N ARG A 297 -3.19 -3.61 9.79
CA ARG A 297 -1.98 -4.08 9.09
C ARG A 297 -2.22 -5.37 8.32
N VAL A 298 -2.88 -6.36 8.94
CA VAL A 298 -3.26 -7.63 8.30
C VAL A 298 -4.25 -7.40 7.15
N THR A 299 -5.24 -6.54 7.38
CA THR A 299 -6.26 -6.21 6.38
C THR A 299 -5.64 -5.55 5.14
N LEU A 300 -4.73 -4.59 5.35
CA LEU A 300 -3.96 -3.94 4.29
C LEU A 300 -3.03 -4.92 3.56
N ALA A 301 -2.40 -5.85 4.28
CA ALA A 301 -1.54 -6.87 3.69
C ALA A 301 -2.34 -7.81 2.76
N LEU A 302 -3.51 -8.28 3.20
CA LEU A 302 -4.40 -9.13 2.40
C LEU A 302 -4.96 -8.38 1.18
N ALA A 303 -5.35 -7.12 1.35
CA ALA A 303 -5.78 -6.27 0.23
C ALA A 303 -4.67 -6.05 -0.80
N SER A 304 -3.40 -6.09 -0.36
CA SER A 304 -2.21 -5.87 -1.21
C SER A 304 -1.59 -7.15 -1.76
N LEU A 305 -2.27 -8.30 -1.62
CA LEU A 305 -1.81 -9.62 -2.10
C LEU A 305 -0.56 -10.17 -1.40
N TYR A 306 -0.14 -9.58 -0.27
CA TYR A 306 1.06 -10.04 0.47
C TYR A 306 0.88 -11.40 1.15
N CYS A 307 -0.36 -11.88 1.25
CA CYS A 307 -0.66 -13.21 1.78
C CYS A 307 -1.31 -14.10 0.70
N GLU A 308 -1.29 -13.69 -0.57
CA GLU A 308 -1.92 -14.45 -1.66
C GLU A 308 -1.13 -15.71 -1.99
N TYR A 309 0.21 -15.65 -1.86
CA TYR A 309 1.12 -16.72 -2.25
C TYR A 309 1.98 -17.19 -1.07
N VAL A 310 2.33 -18.48 -1.08
CA VAL A 310 3.34 -19.09 -0.20
C VAL A 310 4.37 -19.86 -1.03
N VAL A 311 5.63 -19.83 -0.60
CA VAL A 311 6.69 -20.64 -1.22
C VAL A 311 6.63 -22.03 -0.62
N LEU A 312 6.72 -23.07 -1.46
CA LEU A 312 6.84 -24.45 -0.97
C LEU A 312 8.27 -24.96 -1.15
N ASP A 313 8.67 -25.86 -0.26
CA ASP A 313 9.89 -26.65 -0.40
C ASP A 313 9.72 -27.79 -1.42
N MET A 314 10.79 -28.57 -1.62
CA MET A 314 10.78 -29.70 -2.55
C MET A 314 9.84 -30.84 -2.13
N GLN A 315 9.40 -30.86 -0.87
CA GLN A 315 8.48 -31.84 -0.30
C GLN A 315 7.02 -31.35 -0.36
N GLY A 316 6.79 -30.12 -0.80
CA GLY A 316 5.47 -29.50 -0.88
C GLY A 316 4.98 -28.92 0.44
N ALA A 317 5.84 -28.80 1.46
CA ALA A 317 5.53 -28.07 2.69
C ALA A 317 5.83 -26.57 2.52
N VAL A 318 5.18 -25.72 3.31
CA VAL A 318 5.44 -24.28 3.28
C VAL A 318 6.87 -24.01 3.76
N ASP A 319 7.65 -23.30 2.94
CA ASP A 319 9.01 -22.89 3.25
C ASP A 319 9.02 -21.47 3.83
N ASP A 320 9.01 -21.38 5.16
CA ASP A 320 9.03 -20.12 5.90
C ASP A 320 10.44 -19.54 6.11
N ARG A 321 11.47 -20.14 5.50
CA ARG A 321 12.82 -19.56 5.53
C ARG A 321 12.83 -18.18 4.87
N ARG A 322 13.79 -17.35 5.28
CA ARG A 322 13.94 -15.97 4.80
C ARG A 322 15.42 -15.69 4.61
N GLY A 323 15.74 -14.84 3.64
CA GLY A 323 17.11 -14.41 3.41
C GLY A 323 18.02 -15.53 2.92
N ILE A 324 17.49 -16.54 2.21
CA ILE A 324 18.26 -17.73 1.85
C ILE A 324 19.49 -17.44 0.95
N ARG A 325 19.50 -16.28 0.27
CA ARG A 325 20.60 -15.83 -0.59
C ARG A 325 21.55 -14.85 0.12
N LEU A 326 21.28 -14.43 1.37
CA LEU A 326 22.09 -13.42 2.07
C LEU A 326 23.54 -13.87 2.34
N ASN A 327 23.85 -15.16 2.22
CA ASN A 327 25.21 -15.69 2.33
C ASN A 327 25.92 -15.86 0.98
N GLU A 328 25.26 -15.53 -0.13
CA GLU A 328 25.86 -15.58 -1.46
C GLU A 328 26.75 -14.34 -1.69
N PRO A 329 27.81 -14.45 -2.52
CA PRO A 329 28.63 -13.31 -2.89
C PRO A 329 27.80 -12.18 -3.53
N GLU A 330 28.14 -10.93 -3.18
CA GLU A 330 27.50 -9.70 -3.70
C GLU A 330 26.02 -9.52 -3.33
N VAL A 331 25.43 -10.43 -2.54
CA VAL A 331 24.08 -10.24 -2.00
C VAL A 331 24.19 -9.52 -0.65
N GLU A 332 23.58 -8.34 -0.58
CA GLU A 332 23.62 -7.47 0.59
C GLU A 332 22.22 -7.31 1.20
N VAL A 333 22.18 -7.09 2.51
CA VAL A 333 20.95 -6.65 3.19
C VAL A 333 20.65 -5.23 2.74
N LEU A 334 19.38 -4.94 2.41
CA LEU A 334 18.95 -3.59 2.02
C LEU A 334 19.34 -2.57 3.11
N GLU A 335 19.78 -1.40 2.69
CA GLU A 335 20.36 -0.36 3.56
C GLU A 335 19.42 0.00 4.73
N VAL A 336 18.12 0.11 4.46
CA VAL A 336 17.08 0.39 5.47
C VAL A 336 16.96 -0.68 6.59
N PHE A 337 17.51 -1.87 6.36
CA PHE A 337 17.50 -2.99 7.31
C PHE A 337 18.88 -3.36 7.83
N GLN A 338 19.93 -2.66 7.41
CA GLN A 338 21.22 -2.75 8.06
C GLN A 338 21.04 -2.09 9.42
N GLN A 339 21.10 -2.88 10.50
CA GLN A 339 21.18 -2.29 11.83
C GLN A 339 22.48 -1.48 11.85
N GLU A 340 22.39 -0.18 12.12
CA GLU A 340 23.57 0.55 12.57
C GLU A 340 23.98 -0.15 13.87
N ASP A 341 25.06 -0.95 13.82
CA ASP A 341 25.84 -1.28 15.00
C ASP A 341 26.44 0.03 15.53
N ALA A 342 25.57 0.91 16.05
CA ALA A 342 26.00 2.00 16.88
C ALA A 342 26.67 1.33 18.08
N PRO A 343 27.99 1.54 18.30
CA PRO A 343 28.64 0.99 19.47
C PRO A 343 27.84 1.45 20.68
N ALA A 344 27.41 0.48 21.49
CA ALA A 344 26.78 0.76 22.77
C ALA A 344 27.62 1.85 23.47
N PRO A 345 27.00 2.90 24.03
CA PRO A 345 27.73 3.88 24.80
C PRO A 345 28.55 3.11 25.82
N GLN A 346 29.88 3.13 25.67
CA GLN A 346 30.76 2.64 26.71
C GLN A 346 30.38 3.44 27.94
N GLU A 347 29.75 2.77 28.90
CA GLU A 347 29.61 3.27 30.25
C GLU A 347 31.01 3.71 30.65
N ALA A 348 31.21 5.03 30.67
CA ALA A 348 32.43 5.62 31.17
C ALA A 348 32.55 5.10 32.59
N ALA A 349 33.57 4.26 32.81
CA ALA A 349 33.96 3.81 34.12
C ALA A 349 34.05 5.04 35.03
N GLU A 350 33.18 5.10 36.03
CA GLU A 350 33.31 6.03 37.13
C GLU A 350 34.65 5.74 37.83
N GLU A 351 35.66 6.53 37.51
CA GLU A 351 36.85 6.65 38.34
C GLU A 351 36.43 7.27 39.67
N GLU A 352 36.38 6.43 40.69
CA GLU A 352 36.35 6.83 42.10
C GLU A 352 37.48 7.82 42.40
N GLN A 353 37.12 9.02 42.85
CA GLN A 353 38.03 9.87 43.64
C GLN A 353 37.43 10.12 45.03
N PRO A 354 38.26 10.07 46.09
CA PRO A 354 37.76 9.99 47.46
C PRO A 354 37.39 11.34 48.06
N ALA A 355 36.41 11.24 48.96
CA ALA A 355 35.86 12.22 49.88
C ALA A 355 36.78 13.38 50.33
N ARG A 356 36.19 14.59 50.33
CA ARG A 356 36.44 15.58 51.40
C ARG A 356 35.13 16.06 52.01
N PHE A 357 35.10 15.85 53.32
CA PHE A 357 34.07 16.12 54.29
C PHE A 357 34.23 17.55 54.81
N THR A 358 33.16 18.35 54.76
CA THR A 358 32.77 19.48 55.65
C THR A 358 31.41 19.92 55.11
N GLY A 359 30.26 19.80 55.76
CA GLY A 359 29.91 20.11 57.13
C GLY A 359 28.51 20.74 57.07
N ASP A 360 27.52 20.02 57.58
CA ASP A 360 26.11 20.35 57.86
C ASP A 360 26.00 21.60 58.79
N PRO A 361 24.82 22.17 59.19
CA PRO A 361 23.42 21.86 58.84
C PRO A 361 22.49 23.08 58.61
N SER A 362 21.25 22.82 58.14
CA SER A 362 20.01 23.28 58.81
C SER A 362 18.75 23.17 57.92
N ARG A 363 17.83 22.27 58.36
CA ARG A 363 16.34 22.41 58.48
C ARG A 363 15.50 22.81 57.25
N ASP A 364 14.30 22.30 56.99
CA ASP A 364 13.34 21.56 57.79
C ASP A 364 12.27 20.89 56.87
N GLU A 365 11.69 19.80 57.37
CA GLU A 365 10.29 19.37 57.30
C GLU A 365 9.63 19.04 55.93
N GLN A 366 9.43 17.74 55.63
CA GLN A 366 8.21 16.94 55.93
C GLN A 366 6.97 17.28 55.06
N ARG A 367 6.53 16.35 54.21
CA ARG A 367 5.25 15.63 54.42
C ARG A 367 4.95 14.50 53.42
N THR A 368 4.53 13.41 54.05
CA THR A 368 3.99 12.12 53.63
C THR A 368 2.53 12.15 53.19
N SER A 369 2.13 11.22 52.29
CA SER A 369 0.86 10.45 52.23
C SER A 369 0.76 9.83 50.81
N GLU A 370 0.77 8.53 50.48
CA GLU A 370 0.11 7.32 51.04
C GLU A 370 -1.38 7.60 51.35
N VAL A 371 -2.38 7.12 50.59
CA VAL A 371 -2.99 5.76 50.47
C VAL A 371 -4.32 5.97 49.64
N PRO A 372 -5.21 5.00 49.23
CA PRO A 372 -5.14 3.60 48.78
C PRO A 372 -5.82 3.29 47.40
N ARG A 373 -5.62 2.04 46.99
CA ARG A 373 -6.45 1.21 46.09
C ARG A 373 -7.86 0.93 46.66
N ASP A 374 -8.87 0.97 45.80
CA ASP A 374 -10.14 0.20 45.76
C ASP A 374 -10.95 0.79 44.58
N ALA A 375 -11.71 0.10 43.73
CA ALA A 375 -12.28 -1.22 43.79
C ALA A 375 -12.43 -1.79 42.37
N GLN A 376 -12.14 -3.07 42.26
CA GLN A 376 -12.29 -3.91 41.08
C GLN A 376 -13.46 -4.86 41.38
N ARG A 377 -14.66 -4.58 40.86
CA ARG A 377 -15.79 -5.52 40.81
C ARG A 377 -16.93 -4.95 39.94
N ASP A 378 -17.68 -5.87 39.34
CA ASP A 378 -18.96 -5.65 38.65
C ASP A 378 -18.92 -5.31 37.16
N HIS A 379 -18.49 -6.29 36.34
CA HIS A 379 -18.98 -6.43 34.96
C HIS A 379 -19.11 -7.89 34.51
N ASN A 380 -19.78 -8.72 35.32
CA ASN A 380 -20.12 -10.09 34.90
C ASN A 380 -21.47 -10.57 35.46
N GLN A 381 -22.57 -9.90 35.10
CA GLN A 381 -23.94 -10.35 35.41
C GLN A 381 -24.99 -10.08 34.30
N GLN A 382 -24.60 -10.01 33.03
CA GLN A 382 -25.58 -9.90 31.93
C GLN A 382 -25.65 -11.08 30.94
N ALA A 383 -24.89 -12.16 31.17
CA ALA A 383 -24.86 -13.31 30.25
C ALA A 383 -25.74 -14.53 30.65
N LYS A 384 -26.53 -14.47 31.75
CA LYS A 384 -27.30 -15.64 32.23
C LYS A 384 -28.83 -15.53 32.17
N ARG A 385 -29.40 -14.55 31.46
CA ARG A 385 -30.87 -14.37 31.35
C ARG A 385 -31.50 -14.71 30.00
N LYS A 386 -30.75 -15.24 29.01
CA LYS A 386 -31.30 -15.60 27.68
C LYS A 386 -31.41 -17.10 27.37
N SER A 387 -31.17 -18.01 28.34
CA SER A 387 -31.22 -19.47 28.10
C SER A 387 -32.45 -20.20 28.69
N ARG A 388 -33.51 -19.47 29.09
CA ARG A 388 -34.77 -20.06 29.58
C ARG A 388 -36.00 -19.43 28.94
N GLN A 389 -36.13 -19.52 27.61
CA GLN A 389 -37.42 -19.25 26.95
C GLN A 389 -37.48 -19.82 25.53
N THR A 390 -37.34 -21.14 25.36
CA THR A 390 -37.79 -21.87 24.16
C THR A 390 -37.70 -23.39 24.40
N LYS A 391 -38.55 -23.90 25.29
CA LYS A 391 -39.01 -25.30 25.28
C LYS A 391 -40.48 -25.29 25.66
N GLY A 392 -41.37 -25.55 24.71
CA GLY A 392 -42.81 -25.65 24.99
C GLY A 392 -43.70 -25.76 23.76
N GLY A 393 -43.86 -26.99 23.25
CA GLY A 393 -45.04 -27.47 22.50
C GLY A 393 -45.04 -27.21 20.99
N LYS A 394 -45.69 -28.03 20.16
CA LYS A 394 -46.46 -29.27 20.37
C LYS A 394 -46.73 -29.87 18.98
N SER A 395 -46.93 -31.19 18.95
CA SER A 395 -47.41 -32.00 17.83
C SER A 395 -48.69 -31.47 17.17
N LEU A 396 -48.73 -31.56 15.84
CA LEU A 396 -49.69 -32.35 15.06
C LEU A 396 -49.20 -32.45 13.61
#